data_AF-A0A7Y2TN98-F1
#
_entry.id   AF-A0A7Y2TN98-F1
#
_cell.length_a   1.000
_cell.length_b   1.000
_cell.length_c   1.000
_cell.angle_alpha   90.00
_cell.angle_beta   90.00
_cell.angle_gamma   90.00
#
_symmetry.space_group_name_H-M   'P 1'
#
loop_
_entity.id
_entity.type
_entity.pdbx_description
1 polymer ?
#
loop_
_entity_poly.entity_id
_entity_poly.type
_entity_poly.pdbx_seq_one_letter_code
_entity_poly.pdbx_strand_id
1 'polypeptide(L)'
;MEILDENGKTISKSNEESKRILAGVLAILLGGLAIHKFILGYTKTGIIQLVLTFATCGAVGLISLIEGIIYLTKTDEEFINTYQINKKEWF
;
A
#
# COMPACT_ATOMS: atom_id res chain seq x y z
N MET A 1 -17.54 5.94 -15.57
CA MET A 1 -17.54 6.80 -14.37
C MET A 1 -16.18 7.44 -14.34
N GLU A 2 -16.09 8.77 -14.37
CA GLU A 2 -14.81 9.45 -14.20
C GLU A 2 -14.41 9.32 -12.73
N ILE A 3 -13.24 8.72 -12.47
CA ILE A 3 -12.72 8.58 -11.12
C ILE A 3 -11.84 9.79 -10.85
N LEU A 4 -12.16 10.53 -9.79
CA LEU A 4 -11.43 11.72 -9.36
C LEU A 4 -10.46 11.34 -8.25
N ASP A 5 -9.24 11.87 -8.28
CA ASP A 5 -8.31 11.74 -7.16
C ASP A 5 -8.72 12.62 -5.96
N GLU A 6 -7.95 12.54 -4.87
CA GLU A 6 -8.18 13.33 -3.65
C GLU A 6 -8.13 14.86 -3.85
N ASN A 7 -7.63 15.31 -5.00
CA ASN A 7 -7.53 16.71 -5.41
C ASN A 7 -8.54 17.09 -6.50
N GLY A 8 -9.47 16.20 -6.85
CA GLY A 8 -10.50 16.44 -7.86
C GLY A 8 -10.02 16.33 -9.31
N LYS A 9 -8.85 15.74 -9.57
CA LYS A 9 -8.31 15.53 -10.92
C LYS A 9 -8.75 14.18 -11.49
N THR A 10 -9.05 14.15 -12.79
CA THR A 10 -9.40 12.92 -13.49
C THR A 10 -8.23 11.93 -13.53
N ILE A 11 -8.47 10.71 -13.04
CA ILE A 11 -7.49 9.62 -13.12
C ILE A 11 -7.56 9.02 -14.52
N SER A 12 -6.48 9.16 -15.30
CA SER A 12 -6.37 8.46 -16.58
C SER A 12 -6.14 6.97 -16.33
N LYS A 13 -6.88 6.14 -17.05
CA LYS A 13 -6.73 4.69 -17.04
C LYS A 13 -5.30 4.33 -17.47
N SER A 14 -4.47 3.94 -16.51
CA SER A 14 -3.10 3.51 -16.79
C SER A 14 -3.10 2.07 -17.32
N ASN A 15 -2.13 1.72 -18.17
CA ASN A 15 -1.88 0.32 -18.58
C ASN A 15 -1.12 -0.50 -17.51
N GLU A 16 -0.86 0.05 -16.32
CA GLU A 16 -0.21 -0.71 -15.26
C GLU A 16 -1.15 -1.76 -14.66
N GLU A 17 -0.61 -2.94 -14.38
CA GLU A 17 -1.32 -3.96 -13.62
C GLU A 17 -1.47 -3.52 -12.16
N SER A 18 -2.68 -3.67 -11.63
CA SER A 18 -2.97 -3.37 -10.23
C SER A 18 -2.38 -4.44 -9.32
N LYS A 19 -1.48 -4.02 -8.43
CA LYS A 19 -0.95 -4.85 -7.35
C LYS A 19 -1.82 -4.80 -6.10
N ARG A 20 -3.02 -4.20 -6.17
CA ARG A 20 -3.92 -3.95 -5.03
C ARG A 20 -4.19 -5.19 -4.19
N ILE A 21 -4.67 -6.26 -4.83
CA ILE A 21 -5.03 -7.51 -4.13
C ILE A 21 -3.79 -8.13 -3.50
N LEU A 22 -2.69 -8.21 -4.26
CA LEU A 22 -1.44 -8.77 -3.79
C LEU A 22 -0.90 -8.00 -2.57
N ALA A 23 -0.83 -6.67 -2.66
CA ALA A 23 -0.34 -5.81 -1.59
C ALA A 23 -1.27 -5.87 -0.36
N GLY A 24 -2.59 -5.84 -0.55
CA GLY A 24 -3.57 -5.89 0.53
C GLY A 24 -3.56 -7.21 1.30
N VAL A 25 -3.57 -8.34 0.58
CA VAL A 25 -3.53 -9.68 1.21
C VAL A 25 -2.22 -9.89 1.97
N LEU A 26 -1.09 -9.49 1.39
CA LEU A 26 0.21 -9.62 2.05
C LEU A 26 0.36 -8.70 3.24
N ALA A 27 -0.25 -7.51 3.22
CA ALA A 27 -0.29 -6.62 4.36
C ALA A 27 -1.10 -7.22 5.54
N ILE A 28 -2.16 -7.99 5.27
CA ILE A 28 -2.96 -8.66 6.31
C ILE A 28 -2.23 -9.89 6.86
N LEU A 29 -1.74 -10.77 5.99
CA LEU A 29 -1.15 -12.06 6.41
C LEU A 29 0.28 -11.93 6.89
N LEU A 30 1.07 -11.06 6.24
CA LEU A 30 2.51 -10.91 6.45
C LEU A 30 2.91 -9.46 6.74
N GLY A 31 1.97 -8.66 7.25
CA GLY A 31 2.15 -7.23 7.52
C GLY A 31 3.27 -6.91 8.49
N GLY A 32 3.54 -7.79 9.46
CA GLY A 32 4.66 -7.62 10.40
C GLY A 32 6.03 -7.60 9.69
N LEU A 33 6.15 -8.29 8.56
CA LEU A 33 7.38 -8.33 7.75
C LEU A 33 7.45 -7.21 6.70
N ALA A 34 6.42 -6.36 6.62
CA ALA A 34 6.31 -5.25 5.66
C ALA A 34 6.45 -5.65 4.17
N ILE A 35 6.16 -6.91 3.82
CA ILE A 35 6.33 -7.46 2.46
C ILE A 35 5.51 -6.67 1.42
N HIS A 36 4.33 -6.18 1.81
CA HIS A 36 3.48 -5.35 0.96
C HIS A 36 4.18 -4.08 0.46
N LYS A 37 5.07 -3.47 1.26
CA LYS A 37 5.87 -2.28 0.87
C LYS A 37 6.90 -2.63 -0.22
N PHE A 38 7.55 -3.79 -0.11
CA PHE A 38 8.59 -4.20 -1.05
C PHE A 38 8.02 -4.46 -2.46
N ILE A 39 6.81 -5.00 -2.55
CA ILE A 39 6.13 -5.29 -3.82
C ILE A 39 5.75 -4.01 -4.59
N LEU A 40 5.48 -2.94 -3.84
CA LEU A 40 5.23 -1.60 -4.38
C LEU A 40 6.53 -0.84 -4.70
N GLY A 41 7.70 -1.41 -4.38
CA GLY A 41 9.01 -0.80 -4.62
C GLY A 41 9.47 0.15 -3.51
N TYR A 42 8.79 0.16 -2.36
CA TYR A 42 9.15 0.98 -1.19
C TYR A 42 10.18 0.28 -0.31
N THR A 43 11.34 -0.09 -0.88
CA THR A 43 12.36 -0.87 -0.16
C THR A 43 12.85 -0.16 1.10
N LYS A 44 13.04 1.17 1.07
CA LYS A 44 13.49 1.93 2.25
C LYS A 44 12.43 1.91 3.35
N THR A 45 11.19 2.21 3.00
CA THR A 45 10.05 2.22 3.92
C THR A 45 9.79 0.83 4.51
N GLY A 46 9.88 -0.22 3.69
CA GLY A 46 9.78 -1.61 4.14
C GLY A 46 10.85 -1.99 5.15
N ILE A 47 12.11 -1.57 4.94
CA ILE A 47 13.19 -1.78 5.92
C ILE A 47 12.92 -1.02 7.22
N ILE A 48 12.51 0.25 7.13
CA ILE A 48 12.16 1.06 8.31
C ILE A 48 11.05 0.38 9.11
N GLN A 49 9.98 -0.07 8.44
CA GLN A 49 8.86 -0.74 9.09
C GLN A 49 9.29 -2.06 9.72
N LEU A 50 10.16 -2.84 9.07
CA LEU A 50 10.69 -4.09 9.62
C LEU A 50 11.52 -3.84 10.89
N VAL A 51 12.39 -2.83 10.88
CA VAL A 51 13.18 -2.43 12.07
C VAL A 51 12.25 -1.97 13.19
N LEU A 52 11.22 -1.18 12.88
CA LEU A 52 10.24 -0.74 13.85
C LEU A 52 9.42 -1.90 14.42
N THR A 53 8.99 -2.86 13.58
CA THR A 53 8.31 -4.08 14.05
C THR A 53 9.20 -4.84 15.02
N PHE A 54 10.50 -5.00 14.73
CA PHE A 54 11.42 -5.70 15.61
C PHE A 54 11.68 -4.93 16.92
N ALA A 55 11.87 -3.62 16.83
CA ALA A 55 12.08 -2.75 17.99
C ALA A 55 10.86 -2.66 18.91
N THR A 56 9.64 -2.78 18.36
CA THR A 56 8.37 -2.70 19.10
C THR A 56 7.76 -4.06 19.42
N CYS A 57 8.50 -5.16 19.23
CA CYS A 57 8.03 -6.53 19.46
C CYS A 57 6.70 -6.85 18.73
N GLY A 58 6.54 -6.36 17.49
CA GLY A 58 5.37 -6.65 16.67
C GLY A 58 4.20 -5.66 16.79
N ALA A 59 4.28 -4.64 17.66
CA ALA A 59 3.18 -3.69 17.84
C ALA A 59 2.81 -2.91 16.56
N VAL A 60 3.79 -2.72 15.67
CA VAL A 60 3.61 -2.06 14.35
C VAL A 60 2.82 -2.93 13.36
N GLY A 61 2.53 -4.20 13.67
CA GLY A 61 1.69 -5.06 12.84
C GLY A 61 0.26 -4.54 12.63
N LEU A 62 -0.27 -3.77 13.59
CA LEU A 62 -1.60 -3.15 13.46
C LEU A 62 -1.65 -2.10 12.35
N ILE A 63 -0.56 -1.35 12.15
CA ILE A 63 -0.43 -0.39 11.06
C ILE A 63 -0.53 -1.10 9.72
N SER A 64 0.19 -2.22 9.55
CA SER A 64 0.14 -3.03 8.34
C SER A 64 -1.25 -3.62 8.08
N LEU A 65 -1.98 -4.01 9.13
CA LEU A 65 -3.36 -4.48 8.99
C LEU A 65 -4.28 -3.39 8.47
N ILE A 66 -4.18 -2.17 9.01
CA ILE A 66 -4.95 -1.01 8.56
C ILE A 66 -4.61 -0.68 7.10
N GLU A 67 -3.32 -0.65 6.74
CA GLU A 67 -2.90 -0.44 5.35
C GLU A 67 -3.46 -1.52 4.40
N GLY A 68 -3.46 -2.79 4.82
CA GLY A 68 -4.02 -3.88 4.04
C GLY A 68 -5.51 -3.69 3.75
N ILE A 69 -6.28 -3.24 4.74
CA ILE A 69 -7.70 -2.92 4.55
C ILE A 69 -7.84 -1.73 3.59
N ILE A 70 -7.08 -0.66 3.78
CA ILE A 70 -7.11 0.53 2.88
C ILE A 70 -6.81 0.15 1.44
N TYR A 71 -5.86 -0.75 1.21
CA TYR A 71 -5.53 -1.21 -0.14
C TYR A 71 -6.71 -1.96 -0.75
N LEU A 72 -7.33 -2.88 -0.01
CA LEU A 72 -8.45 -3.67 -0.50
C LEU A 72 -9.75 -2.87 -0.68
N THR A 73 -9.92 -1.75 0.03
CA THR A 73 -11.11 -0.90 -0.09
C THR A 73 -11.02 0.14 -1.21
N LYS A 74 -9.83 0.39 -1.77
CA LYS A 74 -9.66 1.25 -2.95
C LYS A 74 -10.03 0.53 -4.23
N THR A 75 -10.41 1.27 -5.26
CA THR A 75 -10.50 0.73 -6.63
C THR A 75 -9.10 0.50 -7.22
N ASP A 76 -8.99 -0.32 -8.26
CA ASP A 76 -7.69 -0.58 -8.92
C ASP A 76 -7.05 0.70 -9.47
N GLU A 77 -7.85 1.58 -10.08
CA GLU A 77 -7.36 2.84 -10.66
C GLU A 77 -6.85 3.81 -9.59
N GLU A 78 -7.57 3.95 -8.48
CA GLU A 78 -7.13 4.74 -7.33
C GLU A 78 -5.87 4.15 -6.70
N PHE A 79 -5.81 2.82 -6.54
CA PHE A 79 -4.66 2.15 -5.97
C PHE A 79 -3.41 2.38 -6.81
N ILE A 80 -3.52 2.19 -8.13
CA ILE A 80 -2.41 2.42 -9.06
C ILE A 80 -1.96 3.88 -8.98
N ASN A 81 -2.90 4.83 -9.07
CA ASN A 81 -2.54 6.25 -9.03
C ASN A 81 -1.86 6.62 -7.70
N THR A 82 -2.42 6.22 -6.56
CA THR A 82 -1.90 6.61 -5.25
C THR A 82 -0.60 5.87 -4.89
N TYR A 83 -0.55 4.54 -5.05
CA TYR A 83 0.52 3.70 -4.50
C TYR A 83 1.49 3.13 -5.54
N GLN A 84 1.19 3.15 -6.83
CA GLN A 84 2.16 2.74 -7.86
C GLN A 84 2.78 3.97 -8.55
N ILE A 85 1.96 4.95 -8.92
CA ILE A 85 2.39 6.16 -9.65
C ILE A 85 2.92 7.22 -8.69
N ASN A 86 2.08 7.69 -7.74
CA ASN A 86 2.45 8.76 -6.81
C ASN A 86 3.32 8.28 -5.64
N LYS A 87 3.54 6.97 -5.55
CA LYS A 87 4.42 6.35 -4.56
C LYS A 87 4.13 6.79 -3.12
N LYS A 88 2.85 6.87 -2.74
CA LYS A 88 2.44 7.19 -1.37
C LYS A 88 2.96 6.13 -0.39
N GLU A 89 4.01 6.46 0.36
CA GLU A 89 4.74 5.48 1.15
C GLU A 89 4.01 5.03 2.42
N TRP A 90 3.07 5.82 2.97
CA TRP A 90 2.27 5.50 4.16
C TRP A 90 0.84 5.97 3.98
N PHE A 91 -0.12 5.22 4.54
CA PHE A 91 -1.57 5.49 4.58
C PHE A 91 -2.09 6.52 3.56
#